data_AF-A0A8C0CN57-F1
#
_entry.id   AF-A0A8C0CN57-F1
#
_cell.length_a   1.000
_cell.length_b   1.000
_cell.length_c   1.000
_cell.angle_alpha   90.00
_cell.angle_beta   90.00
_cell.angle_gamma   90.00
#
_symmetry.space_group_name_H-M   'P 1'
#
loop_
_entity.id
_entity.type
_entity.pdbx_description
1 polymer ?
#
loop_
_entity_poly.entity_id
_entity_poly.type
_entity_poly.pdbx_seq_one_letter_code
_entity_poly.pdbx_strand_id
1 'polypeptide(L)'
;MSQSRHRAAAPPLEREDSGTFSLGKMITAKPGKTPIQVLHEYGMKTKNIPVYECERSDVQIHVPTFTFRVTVGDITCTGGMDISILIPLWKGSQHLV
;
A
#
# COMPACT_ATOMS: atom_id res chain seq x y z
N MET A 1 41.92 -34.00 -29.42
CA MET A 1 41.12 -34.02 -28.17
C MET A 1 40.46 -32.67 -28.01
N SER A 2 39.20 -32.54 -28.44
CA SER A 2 38.45 -31.27 -28.37
C SER A 2 37.65 -31.25 -27.07
N GLN A 3 38.06 -30.42 -26.10
CA GLN A 3 37.29 -30.22 -24.87
C GLN A 3 36.08 -29.33 -25.16
N SER A 4 34.89 -29.92 -25.03
CA SER A 4 33.59 -29.27 -25.07
C SER A 4 33.45 -28.32 -23.88
N ARG A 5 33.22 -27.03 -24.13
CA ARG A 5 32.92 -26.04 -23.07
C ARG A 5 31.47 -26.24 -22.64
N HIS A 6 31.28 -26.86 -21.48
CA HIS A 6 29.97 -26.90 -20.83
C HIS A 6 29.57 -25.49 -20.43
N ARG A 7 28.48 -25.00 -21.04
CA ARG A 7 27.78 -23.77 -20.68
C ARG A 7 27.37 -23.86 -19.21
N ALA A 8 27.85 -22.92 -18.39
CA ALA A 8 27.36 -22.76 -17.02
C ALA A 8 25.85 -22.47 -17.09
N ALA A 9 25.04 -23.41 -16.59
CA ALA A 9 23.63 -23.17 -16.35
C ALA A 9 23.54 -22.07 -15.29
N ALA A 10 22.89 -20.96 -15.63
CA ALA A 10 22.59 -19.91 -14.67
C ALA A 10 21.87 -20.54 -13.44
N PRO A 11 22.24 -20.15 -12.21
CA PRO A 11 21.55 -20.65 -11.03
C PRO A 11 20.05 -20.37 -11.17
N PRO A 12 19.17 -21.31 -10.73
CA PRO A 12 17.75 -21.04 -10.68
C PRO A 12 17.56 -19.73 -9.93
N LEU A 13 16.93 -18.75 -10.58
CA LEU A 13 16.35 -17.63 -9.86
C LEU A 13 15.46 -18.25 -8.80
N GLU A 14 15.90 -18.15 -7.55
CA GLU A 14 15.11 -18.51 -6.40
C GLU A 14 13.81 -17.76 -6.59
N ARG A 15 12.74 -18.52 -6.81
CA ARG A 15 11.40 -17.97 -6.84
C ARG A 15 11.20 -17.44 -5.44
N GLU A 16 11.46 -16.14 -5.28
CA GLU A 16 11.10 -15.37 -4.10
C GLU A 16 9.73 -15.88 -3.67
N ASP A 17 9.70 -16.48 -2.48
CA ASP A 17 8.53 -17.07 -1.88
C ASP A 17 7.37 -16.09 -2.09
N SER A 18 6.50 -16.42 -3.03
CA SER A 18 5.22 -15.73 -3.20
C SER A 18 4.33 -16.18 -2.04
N GLY A 19 4.83 -16.02 -0.82
CA GLY A 19 4.05 -16.02 0.39
C GLY A 19 2.94 -15.04 0.13
N THR A 20 1.72 -15.56 0.11
CA THR A 20 0.51 -14.78 -0.07
C THR A 20 0.47 -13.72 1.03
N PHE A 21 1.00 -12.53 0.77
CA PHE A 21 0.93 -11.39 1.67
C PHE A 21 -0.56 -11.07 1.82
N SER A 22 -1.15 -11.57 2.89
CA SER A 22 -2.56 -11.35 3.16
C SER A 22 -2.65 -10.01 3.88
N LEU A 23 -3.29 -9.01 3.27
CA LEU A 23 -3.46 -7.68 3.86
C LEU A 23 -4.05 -7.76 5.29
N GLY A 24 -5.02 -8.67 5.51
CA GLY A 24 -5.58 -8.93 6.83
C GLY A 24 -4.54 -9.34 7.89
N LYS A 25 -3.54 -10.16 7.52
CA LYS A 25 -2.45 -10.54 8.43
C LYS A 25 -1.56 -9.35 8.77
N MET A 26 -1.31 -8.44 7.82
CA MET A 26 -0.52 -7.23 8.08
C MET A 26 -1.25 -6.25 8.99
N ILE A 27 -2.57 -6.10 8.84
CA ILE A 27 -3.41 -5.25 9.70
C ILE A 27 -3.38 -5.79 11.14
N THR A 28 -3.60 -7.09 11.33
CA THR A 28 -3.57 -7.70 12.68
C THR A 28 -2.17 -7.67 13.31
N ALA A 29 -1.11 -7.84 12.51
CA ALA A 29 0.26 -7.87 13.03
C ALA A 29 0.82 -6.49 13.39
N LYS A 30 0.18 -5.38 12.96
CA LYS A 30 0.69 -4.02 13.15
C LYS A 30 -0.38 -3.09 13.75
N PRO A 31 -0.85 -3.34 14.98
CA PRO A 31 -1.91 -2.54 15.61
C PRO A 31 -1.54 -1.07 15.84
N GLY A 32 -0.26 -0.72 15.81
CA GLY A 32 0.22 0.67 15.93
C GLY A 32 0.35 1.43 14.60
N LYS A 33 0.04 0.79 13.46
CA LYS A 33 0.07 1.45 12.15
C LYS A 33 -1.33 1.80 11.69
N THR A 34 -1.46 2.95 11.06
CA THR A 34 -2.75 3.35 10.48
C THR A 34 -3.09 2.45 9.28
N PRO A 35 -4.38 2.25 8.95
CA PRO A 35 -4.77 1.49 7.77
C PRO A 35 -4.09 1.98 6.48
N ILE A 36 -3.85 3.29 6.35
CA ILE A 36 -3.11 3.88 5.21
C ILE A 36 -1.67 3.37 5.17
N GLN A 37 -0.96 3.38 6.30
CA GLN A 37 0.43 2.91 6.35
C GLN A 37 0.52 1.43 5.98
N VAL A 38 -0.38 0.61 6.52
CA VAL A 38 -0.43 -0.83 6.20
C VAL A 38 -0.74 -1.05 4.72
N LEU A 39 -1.69 -0.29 4.17
CA LEU A 39 -2.05 -0.35 2.75
C LEU A 39 -0.89 0.10 1.83
N HIS A 40 -0.15 1.14 2.22
CA HIS A 40 1.02 1.62 1.49
C HIS A 40 2.14 0.57 1.47
N GLU A 41 2.47 0.00 2.63
CA GLU A 41 3.45 -1.10 2.70
C GLU A 41 3.03 -2.31 1.87
N TYR A 42 1.74 -2.66 1.89
CA TYR A 42 1.20 -3.74 1.09
C TYR A 42 1.34 -3.45 -0.41
N GLY A 43 1.02 -2.23 -0.84
CA GLY A 43 1.19 -1.80 -2.22
C GLY A 43 2.64 -1.81 -2.69
N MET A 44 3.59 -1.39 -1.84
CA MET A 44 5.03 -1.45 -2.14
C MET A 44 5.49 -2.89 -2.38
N LYS A 45 5.05 -3.82 -1.52
CA LYS A 45 5.40 -5.25 -1.61
C LYS A 45 4.78 -5.91 -2.83
N THR A 46 3.52 -5.59 -3.13
CA THR A 46 2.79 -6.18 -4.26
C THR A 46 2.98 -5.44 -5.57
N LYS A 47 3.81 -4.39 -5.59
CA LYS A 47 4.02 -3.48 -6.74
C LYS A 47 2.74 -2.77 -7.23
N ASN A 48 1.69 -2.75 -6.40
CA ASN A 48 0.44 -2.02 -6.64
C ASN A 48 0.35 -0.85 -5.66
N ILE A 49 1.11 0.22 -5.92
CA ILE A 49 1.14 1.38 -5.01
C ILE A 49 -0.26 2.02 -4.95
N PRO A 50 -0.84 2.22 -3.76
CA PRO A 50 -2.13 2.87 -3.64
C PRO A 50 -2.05 4.32 -4.12
N VAL A 51 -2.95 4.69 -5.02
CA VAL A 51 -3.16 6.08 -5.48
C VAL A 51 -4.36 6.65 -4.74
N TYR A 52 -4.20 7.82 -4.15
CA TYR A 52 -5.24 8.52 -3.39
C TYR A 52 -5.65 9.79 -4.12
N GLU A 53 -6.94 9.96 -4.39
CA GLU A 53 -7.50 11.14 -5.03
C GLU A 53 -8.61 11.72 -4.15
N CYS A 54 -8.63 13.04 -3.96
CA CYS A 54 -9.77 13.71 -3.35
C CYS A 54 -10.86 13.87 -4.41
N GLU A 55 -11.96 13.13 -4.27
CA GLU A 55 -13.08 13.19 -5.21
C GLU A 55 -14.02 14.36 -4.88
N ARG A 56 -14.28 14.57 -3.58
CA ARG A 56 -15.22 15.58 -3.11
C ARG A 56 -14.75 16.19 -1.80
N SER A 57 -14.86 17.50 -1.68
CA SER A 57 -14.62 18.25 -0.45
C SER A 57 -15.82 19.15 -0.18
N ASP A 58 -16.69 18.74 0.73
CA ASP A 58 -17.77 19.58 1.24
C ASP A 58 -17.27 20.34 2.47
N VAL A 59 -16.81 21.56 2.25
CA VAL A 59 -16.24 22.38 3.33
C VAL A 59 -17.36 23.15 4.01
N GLN A 60 -18.14 22.48 4.86
CA GLN A 60 -18.94 23.20 5.85
C GLN A 60 -18.02 23.74 6.94
N ILE A 61 -18.25 25.00 7.34
CA ILE A 61 -17.41 25.74 8.31
C ILE A 61 -17.25 24.98 9.64
N HIS A 62 -18.20 24.11 9.98
CA HIS A 62 -18.23 23.35 11.22
C HIS A 62 -17.98 21.84 11.07
N VAL A 63 -18.22 21.25 9.89
CA VAL A 63 -18.10 19.79 9.65
C VAL A 63 -17.62 19.53 8.22
N PRO A 64 -16.36 19.83 7.90
CA PRO A 64 -15.83 19.59 6.56
C PRO A 64 -15.72 18.08 6.32
N THR A 65 -16.36 17.61 5.25
CA THR A 65 -16.36 16.20 4.85
C THR A 65 -15.56 16.03 3.57
N PHE A 66 -14.70 15.02 3.54
CA PHE A 66 -13.90 14.69 2.37
C PHE A 66 -14.26 13.29 1.89
N THR A 67 -14.40 13.11 0.59
CA THR A 67 -14.49 11.78 -0.03
C THR A 67 -13.21 11.53 -0.79
N PHE A 68 -12.51 10.47 -0.41
CA PHE A 68 -11.30 10.03 -1.09
C PHE A 68 -11.57 8.78 -1.90
N ARG A 69 -11.05 8.75 -3.13
CA ARG A 69 -10.89 7.55 -3.95
C ARG A 69 -9.51 6.96 -3.70
N VAL A 70 -9.45 5.65 -3.54
CA VAL A 70 -8.22 4.89 -3.38
C VAL A 70 -8.20 3.78 -4.43
N THR A 71 -7.16 3.77 -5.26
CA THR A 71 -6.96 2.76 -6.30
C THR A 71 -5.74 1.91 -5.99
N VAL A 72 -5.90 0.59 -5.98
CA VAL A 72 -4.83 -0.40 -5.77
C VAL A 72 -4.92 -1.46 -6.86
N GLY A 73 -3.99 -1.44 -7.81
CA GLY A 73 -4.09 -2.25 -9.03
C GLY A 73 -5.39 -1.91 -9.77
N ASP A 74 -6.25 -2.90 -9.99
CA ASP A 74 -7.52 -2.75 -10.70
C ASP A 74 -8.72 -2.45 -9.77
N ILE A 75 -8.49 -2.38 -8.45
CA ILE A 75 -9.55 -2.16 -7.46
C ILE A 75 -9.58 -0.68 -7.09
N THR A 76 -10.76 -0.07 -7.16
CA THR A 76 -10.99 1.31 -6.70
C THR A 76 -12.09 1.34 -5.64
N CYS A 77 -11.83 2.02 -4.52
CA CYS A 77 -12.78 2.21 -3.44
C CYS A 77 -12.93 3.69 -3.09
N THR A 78 -14.11 4.09 -2.62
CA THR A 78 -14.36 5.42 -2.06
C THR A 78 -14.55 5.34 -0.54
N GLY A 79 -14.06 6.35 0.17
CA GLY A 79 -14.21 6.46 1.62
C GLY A 79 -14.47 7.90 2.04
N GLY A 80 -15.53 8.10 2.83
CA GLY A 80 -15.77 9.35 3.52
C GLY A 80 -14.82 9.49 4.71
N MET A 81 -14.13 10.62 4.79
CA MET A 81 -13.23 10.98 5.87
C MET A 81 -13.73 12.27 6.51
N ASP A 82 -13.98 12.21 7.81
CA ASP A 82 -14.16 13.41 8.63
C ASP A 82 -12.80 14.04 8.93
N ILE A 83 -12.72 15.38 8.97
CA ILE A 83 -11.46 16.09 9.21
C ILE A 83 -10.82 15.73 10.56
N SER A 84 -11.62 15.35 11.56
CA SER A 84 -11.12 14.91 12.87
C SER A 84 -10.34 13.59 12.76
N ILE A 85 -10.59 12.79 11.73
CA ILE A 85 -9.89 11.54 11.42
C ILE A 85 -8.68 11.81 10.50
N LEU A 86 -8.78 12.82 9.63
CA LEU A 86 -7.72 13.17 8.68
C LEU A 86 -6.48 13.76 9.37
N ILE A 87 -6.66 14.62 10.39
CA ILE A 87 -5.53 15.29 11.07
C ILE A 87 -4.58 14.28 11.76
N PRO A 88 -5.08 13.30 12.56
CA PRO A 88 -4.24 12.26 13.14
C PRO A 88 -3.55 11.37 12.09
N LEU A 89 -4.28 11.06 11.01
CA LEU A 89 -3.81 10.18 9.95
C LEU A 89 -2.67 10.82 9.13
N TRP A 90 -2.76 12.13 8.87
CA TRP A 90 -1.71 12.89 8.18
C TRP A 90 -0.50 13.15 9.09
N LYS A 91 -0.72 13.47 10.37
CA LYS A 91 0.34 13.56 11.39
C LYS A 91 1.13 12.24 11.52
N GLY A 92 0.46 11.09 11.47
CA GLY A 92 1.11 9.77 11.51
C GLY A 92 1.96 9.45 10.26
N SER A 93 1.67 10.10 9.12
CA SER A 93 2.45 9.93 7.89
C SER A 93 3.70 10.81 7.83
N GLN A 94 3.71 11.96 8.54
CA GLN A 94 4.85 12.89 8.55
C GLN A 94 6.03 12.44 9.42
N HIS A 95 5.84 11.47 10.32
CA HIS A 95 6.93 10.87 11.09
C HIS A 95 7.74 9.81 10.32
N LEU A 96 7.51 9.70 9.01
CA LEU A 96 8.20 8.77 8.11
C LEU A 96 9.04 9.51 7.03
N VAL A 97 9.44 10.75 7.31
CA VAL A 97 10.47 11.51 6.57
C VAL A 97 11.56 11.99 7.52
#